data_AF-A0A1I5UMN7-F1
#
_entry.id   AF-A0A1I5UMN7-F1
#
_cell.length_a   1.000
_cell.length_b   1.000
_cell.length_c   1.000
_cell.angle_alpha   90.00
_cell.angle_beta   90.00
_cell.angle_gamma   90.00
#
_symmetry.space_group_name_H-M   'P 1'
#
loop_
_entity.id
_entity.type
_entity.pdbx_description
1 polymer ?
#
loop_
_entity_poly.entity_id
_entity_poly.type
_entity_poly.pdbx_seq_one_letter_code
_entity_poly.pdbx_strand_id
1 'polypeptide(L)'
;MTTYNKAFRLIIKKNFMLLIISIALLVVTLGFWVGIPVFVIGNILSKFNIPVFIHIVCISISVGLFFSLYFIPFHLKVAHLVGKMKNESTIKAFGRLQLVFVLLSATAFYVIINVVLVL
;
A
#
# COMPACT_ATOMS: atom_id res chain seq x y z
N MET A 1 -4.10 10.52 -16.56
CA MET A 1 -4.63 10.64 -15.18
C MET A 1 -6.15 10.75 -15.11
N THR A 2 -6.81 11.48 -16.02
CA THR A 2 -8.27 11.69 -16.02
C THR A 2 -9.10 10.38 -15.99
N THR A 3 -8.71 9.36 -16.76
CA THR A 3 -9.41 8.06 -16.77
C THR A 3 -9.28 7.28 -15.45
N TYR A 4 -8.09 7.29 -14.84
CA TYR A 4 -7.86 6.63 -13.55
C TYR A 4 -8.68 7.30 -12.44
N ASN A 5 -8.71 8.63 -12.39
CA ASN A 5 -9.52 9.36 -11.41
C ASN A 5 -11.02 9.11 -11.59
N LYS A 6 -11.50 9.07 -12.84
CA LYS A 6 -12.90 8.71 -13.16
C LYS A 6 -13.22 7.28 -12.67
N ALA A 7 -12.33 6.33 -12.95
CA ALA A 7 -12.50 4.94 -12.54
C ALA A 7 -12.53 4.81 -11.01
N PHE A 8 -11.59 5.45 -10.32
CA PHE A 8 -11.50 5.46 -8.87
C PHE A 8 -12.78 6.04 -8.25
N ARG A 9 -13.26 7.19 -8.75
CA ARG A 9 -14.48 7.84 -8.26
C ARG A 9 -15.72 6.95 -8.44
N LEU A 10 -15.83 6.25 -9.55
CA LEU A 10 -16.93 5.31 -9.80
C LEU A 10 -16.89 4.10 -8.87
N ILE A 11 -15.72 3.50 -8.68
CA ILE A 11 -15.56 2.34 -7.80
C ILE A 11 -15.78 2.73 -6.33
N ILE A 12 -15.27 3.88 -5.88
CA ILE A 12 -15.54 4.41 -4.53
C ILE A 12 -17.03 4.61 -4.35
N LYS A 13 -17.73 5.29 -5.27
CA LYS A 13 -19.18 5.52 -5.14
C LYS A 13 -19.97 4.21 -5.07
N LYS A 14 -19.60 3.21 -5.87
CA LYS A 14 -20.29 1.92 -5.94
C LYS A 14 -19.95 0.98 -4.78
N ASN A 15 -18.74 1.09 -4.22
CA ASN A 15 -18.22 0.16 -3.20
C ASN A 15 -17.81 0.92 -1.92
N PHE A 16 -18.45 2.05 -1.61
CA PHE A 16 -18.07 2.91 -0.50
C PHE A 16 -18.10 2.16 0.84
N MET A 17 -19.13 1.35 1.05
CA MET A 17 -19.25 0.51 2.24
C MET A 17 -18.09 -0.48 2.38
N LEU A 18 -17.65 -1.09 1.28
CA LEU A 18 -16.52 -2.02 1.29
C LEU A 18 -15.22 -1.30 1.63
N LEU A 19 -15.02 -0.09 1.12
CA LEU A 19 -13.87 0.74 1.47
C LEU A 19 -13.87 1.07 2.97
N ILE A 20 -15.01 1.45 3.55
CA ILE A 20 -15.12 1.74 4.99
C ILE A 20 -14.79 0.50 5.82
N ILE A 21 -15.38 -0.65 5.50
CA ILE A 21 -15.12 -1.90 6.23
C ILE A 21 -13.64 -2.26 6.13
N SER A 22 -13.06 -2.12 4.93
CA SER A 22 -11.63 -2.33 4.73
C SER A 22 -10.79 -1.38 5.59
N ILE A 23 -11.10 -0.09 5.65
CA ILE A 23 -10.35 0.86 6.49
C ILE A 23 -10.50 0.52 7.98
N ALA A 24 -11.73 0.22 8.44
CA ALA A 24 -11.98 -0.14 9.83
C ALA A 24 -11.22 -1.40 10.25
N LEU A 25 -11.28 -2.44 9.42
CA LEU A 25 -10.58 -3.69 9.68
C LEU A 25 -9.06 -3.53 9.57
N LEU A 26 -8.57 -2.65 8.68
CA LEU A 26 -7.16 -2.30 8.60
C LEU A 26 -6.67 -1.66 9.90
N VAL A 27 -7.43 -0.72 10.48
CA VAL A 27 -7.10 -0.09 11.77
C VAL A 27 -6.98 -1.14 12.88
N VAL A 28 -7.96 -2.05 12.98
CA VAL A 28 -7.94 -3.13 13.99
C VAL A 28 -6.77 -4.11 13.77
N THR A 29 -6.32 -4.28 12.52
CA THR A 29 -5.23 -5.18 12.16
C THR A 29 -3.89 -4.47 11.92
N LEU A 30 -3.77 -3.17 12.23
CA LEU A 30 -2.57 -2.37 11.95
C LEU A 30 -1.31 -2.99 12.53
N GLY A 31 -1.39 -3.50 13.76
CA GLY A 31 -0.28 -4.17 14.44
C GLY A 31 0.25 -5.39 13.66
N PHE A 32 -0.61 -6.12 12.95
CA PHE A 32 -0.20 -7.23 12.10
C PHE A 32 0.52 -6.73 10.84
N TRP A 33 -0.08 -5.77 10.12
CA TRP A 33 0.44 -5.27 8.85
C TRP A 33 1.73 -4.47 8.98
N VAL A 34 1.91 -3.76 10.10
CA VAL A 34 3.12 -2.98 10.39
C VAL A 34 4.12 -3.79 11.22
N GLY A 35 3.65 -4.49 12.25
CA GLY A 35 4.51 -5.22 13.17
C GLY A 35 5.30 -6.31 12.48
N ILE A 36 4.69 -7.09 11.58
CA ILE A 36 5.42 -8.17 10.88
C ILE A 36 6.61 -7.61 10.09
N PRO A 37 6.45 -6.62 9.20
CA PRO A 37 7.59 -6.00 8.53
C PRO A 37 8.64 -5.43 9.49
N VAL A 38 8.22 -4.72 10.54
CA VAL A 38 9.14 -4.09 11.50
C VAL A 38 9.98 -5.14 12.24
N PHE A 39 9.33 -6.18 12.79
CA PHE A 39 10.03 -7.19 13.60
C PHE A 39 10.79 -8.20 12.75
N VAL A 40 10.18 -8.72 11.68
CA VAL A 40 10.80 -9.78 10.87
C VAL A 40 11.94 -9.19 10.04
N ILE A 41 11.68 -8.13 9.27
CA ILE A 41 12.71 -7.56 8.40
C ILE A 41 13.73 -6.78 9.21
N GLY A 42 13.31 -6.03 10.24
CA GLY A 42 14.25 -5.36 11.14
C GLY A 42 15.25 -6.34 11.77
N ASN A 43 14.78 -7.49 12.27
CA ASN A 43 15.66 -8.49 12.87
C ASN A 43 16.52 -9.25 11.84
N ILE A 44 16.08 -9.37 10.60
CA ILE A 44 16.93 -9.91 9.52
C ILE A 44 18.05 -8.92 9.21
N LEU A 45 17.72 -7.65 8.97
CA LEU A 45 18.70 -6.65 8.56
C LEU A 45 19.69 -6.29 9.69
N SER A 46 19.29 -6.39 10.96
CA SER A 46 20.19 -6.19 12.10
C SER A 46 21.32 -7.21 12.15
N LYS A 47 21.07 -8.45 11.73
CA LYS A 47 22.10 -9.50 11.65
C LYS A 47 23.15 -9.22 10.59
N PHE A 48 22.84 -8.42 9.57
CA PHE A 48 23.75 -8.09 8.48
C PHE A 48 24.52 -6.79 8.70
N ASN A 49 24.43 -6.18 9.90
CA ASN A 49 25.11 -4.92 10.25
C ASN A 49 24.87 -3.79 9.24
N ILE A 50 23.70 -3.80 8.59
CA ILE A 50 23.32 -2.83 7.57
C ILE A 50 23.07 -1.47 8.22
N PRO A 51 23.45 -0.34 7.57
CA PRO A 51 23.17 1.00 8.06
C PRO A 51 21.69 1.23 8.43
N VAL A 52 21.46 1.95 9.53
CA VAL A 52 20.11 2.26 10.05
C VAL A 52 19.22 2.93 9.00
N PHE A 53 19.78 3.79 8.15
CA PHE A 53 19.01 4.39 7.05
C PHE A 53 18.43 3.34 6.10
N ILE A 54 19.23 2.35 5.71
CA ILE A 54 18.80 1.27 4.81
C ILE A 54 17.77 0.36 5.51
N HIS A 55 17.91 0.13 6.82
CA HIS A 55 16.88 -0.56 7.61
C HIS A 55 15.52 0.11 7.48
N ILE A 56 15.46 1.42 7.75
CA ILE A 56 14.20 2.18 7.74
C ILE A 56 13.59 2.15 6.34
N VAL A 57 14.39 2.31 5.29
CA VAL A 57 13.91 2.25 3.90
C VAL A 57 13.33 0.87 3.57
N CYS A 58 14.06 -0.22 3.89
CA CYS A 58 13.59 -1.58 3.63
C CYS A 58 12.31 -1.90 4.40
N ILE A 59 12.25 -1.56 5.70
CA ILE A 59 11.04 -1.75 6.51
C ILE A 59 9.89 -0.95 5.92
N SER A 60 10.11 0.30 5.50
CA SER A 60 9.07 1.15 4.91
C SER A 60 8.52 0.58 3.61
N ILE A 61 9.38 0.09 2.72
CA ILE A 61 8.97 -0.57 1.48
C ILE A 61 8.15 -1.83 1.79
N SER A 62 8.58 -2.62 2.77
CA SER A 62 7.88 -3.85 3.13
C SER A 62 6.56 -3.63 3.84
N VAL A 63 6.46 -2.62 4.70
CA VAL A 63 5.16 -2.14 5.21
C VAL A 63 4.29 -1.74 4.04
N GLY A 64 4.81 -0.95 3.09
CA GLY A 64 4.04 -0.52 1.93
C GLY A 64 3.54 -1.67 1.06
N LEU A 65 4.37 -2.70 0.86
CA LEU A 65 4.00 -3.95 0.20
C LEU A 65 2.86 -4.66 0.94
N PHE A 66 3.03 -4.94 2.23
CA PHE A 66 2.03 -5.61 3.05
C PHE A 66 0.70 -4.84 3.07
N PHE A 67 0.76 -3.52 3.23
CA PHE A 67 -0.41 -2.65 3.17
C PHE A 67 -1.11 -2.72 1.81
N SER A 68 -0.34 -2.77 0.72
CA SER A 68 -0.93 -2.87 -0.62
C SER A 68 -1.65 -4.21 -0.85
N LEU A 69 -1.20 -5.29 -0.21
CA LEU A 69 -1.84 -6.61 -0.32
C LEU A 69 -3.27 -6.57 0.21
N TYR A 70 -3.48 -5.82 1.29
CA TYR A 70 -4.80 -5.64 1.90
C TYR A 70 -5.82 -5.04 0.91
N PHE A 71 -5.39 -4.12 0.05
CA PHE A 71 -6.25 -3.43 -0.90
C PHE A 71 -6.33 -4.08 -2.29
N ILE A 72 -5.79 -5.30 -2.47
CA ILE A 72 -5.84 -6.02 -3.77
C ILE A 72 -7.26 -6.10 -4.36
N PRO A 73 -8.31 -6.51 -3.61
CA PRO A 73 -9.65 -6.63 -4.17
C PRO A 73 -10.19 -5.29 -4.71
N PHE A 74 -9.82 -4.20 -4.04
CA PHE A 74 -10.18 -2.86 -4.46
C PHE A 74 -9.40 -2.42 -5.72
N HIS A 75 -8.08 -2.61 -5.72
CA HIS A 75 -7.23 -2.30 -6.88
C HIS A 75 -7.61 -3.10 -8.12
N LEU A 76 -7.98 -4.37 -7.98
CA LEU A 76 -8.46 -5.20 -9.10
C LEU A 76 -9.75 -4.65 -9.70
N LYS A 77 -10.71 -4.20 -8.88
CA LYS A 77 -11.96 -3.57 -9.37
C LYS A 77 -11.68 -2.29 -10.15
N VAL A 78 -10.76 -1.45 -9.66
CA VAL A 78 -10.35 -0.23 -10.36
C VAL A 78 -9.62 -0.58 -11.66
N ALA A 79 -8.67 -1.51 -11.62
CA ALA A 79 -7.89 -1.94 -12.77
C ALA A 79 -8.77 -2.51 -13.90
N HIS A 80 -9.79 -3.30 -13.55
CA HIS A 80 -10.73 -3.84 -14.52
C HIS A 80 -11.52 -2.74 -15.24
N LEU A 81 -11.97 -1.73 -14.50
CA LEU A 81 -12.69 -0.59 -15.08
C LEU A 81 -11.76 0.26 -15.97
N VAL A 82 -10.52 0.48 -15.54
CA VAL A 82 -9.50 1.17 -16.33
C VAL A 82 -9.17 0.40 -17.60
N GLY A 83 -9.02 -0.92 -17.52
CA GLY A 83 -8.78 -1.80 -18.66
C GLY A 83 -9.89 -1.68 -19.71
N LYS A 84 -11.16 -1.69 -19.27
CA LYS A 84 -12.31 -1.44 -20.15
C LYS A 84 -12.32 -0.04 -20.78
N MET A 85 -11.97 1.00 -20.01
CA MET A 85 -11.98 2.38 -20.49
C MET A 85 -10.82 2.73 -21.44
N LYS A 86 -9.67 2.08 -21.27
CA LYS A 86 -8.45 2.34 -22.06
C LYS A 86 -8.14 1.27 -23.11
N ASN A 87 -8.95 0.21 -23.19
CA ASN A 87 -8.67 -0.98 -23.97
C ASN A 87 -7.27 -1.56 -23.68
N GLU A 88 -6.85 -1.50 -22.41
CA GLU A 88 -5.56 -2.01 -21.92
C GLU A 88 -5.78 -3.28 -21.07
N SER A 89 -4.75 -4.10 -20.92
CA SER A 89 -4.86 -5.30 -20.09
C SER A 89 -5.03 -4.95 -18.60
N THR A 90 -5.99 -5.60 -17.95
CA THR A 90 -6.28 -5.43 -16.51
C THR A 90 -5.05 -5.65 -15.64
N ILE A 91 -4.19 -6.61 -16.00
CA ILE A 91 -2.95 -6.92 -15.25
C ILE A 91 -1.96 -5.73 -15.30
N LYS A 92 -1.81 -5.08 -16.46
CA LYS A 92 -0.94 -3.89 -16.58
C LYS A 92 -1.49 -2.72 -15.76
N ALA A 93 -2.81 -2.49 -15.80
CA ALA A 93 -3.47 -1.46 -15.01
C ALA A 93 -3.35 -1.74 -13.49
N PHE A 94 -3.52 -3.00 -13.09
CA PHE A 94 -3.38 -3.44 -11.71
C PHE A 94 -1.94 -3.25 -11.20
N GLY A 95 -0.93 -3.70 -11.95
CA GLY A 95 0.47 -3.52 -11.58
C GLY A 95 0.86 -2.06 -11.38
N ARG A 96 0.38 -1.16 -12.27
CA ARG A 96 0.59 0.29 -12.11
C ARG A 96 -0.07 0.84 -10.85
N LEU A 97 -1.32 0.45 -10.57
CA LEU A 97 -2.03 0.86 -9.35
C LEU A 97 -1.34 0.35 -8.09
N GLN A 98 -0.97 -0.93 -8.07
CA GLN A 98 -0.31 -1.57 -6.94
C GLN A 98 1.03 -0.90 -6.64
N LEU A 99 1.86 -0.66 -7.66
CA LEU A 99 3.17 -0.04 -7.49
C LEU A 99 3.05 1.38 -6.92
N VAL A 100 2.14 2.20 -7.46
CA VAL A 100 1.88 3.54 -6.93
C VAL A 100 1.44 3.49 -5.47
N PHE A 101 0.57 2.54 -5.13
CA PHE A 101 0.07 2.41 -3.76
C PHE A 101 1.18 1.97 -2.78
N VAL A 102 2.04 1.04 -3.18
CA VAL A 102 3.22 0.61 -2.40
C VAL A 102 4.15 1.78 -2.12
N LEU A 103 4.46 2.59 -3.13
CA LEU A 103 5.32 3.76 -2.95
C LEU A 103 4.67 4.81 -2.04
N LEU A 104 3.37 5.04 -2.19
CA LEU A 104 2.63 5.99 -1.36
C LEU A 104 2.61 5.57 0.11
N SER A 105 2.29 4.29 0.39
CA SER A 105 2.25 3.76 1.75
C SER A 105 3.64 3.66 2.38
N ALA A 106 4.66 3.29 1.61
CA ALA A 106 6.04 3.29 2.08
C ALA A 106 6.52 4.70 2.45
N THR A 107 6.23 5.70 1.60
CA THR A 107 6.59 7.10 1.88
C THR A 107 5.86 7.64 3.11
N ALA A 108 4.55 7.36 3.23
CA ALA A 108 3.77 7.76 4.39
C ALA A 108 4.33 7.15 5.69
N PHE A 109 4.67 5.87 5.67
CA PHE A 109 5.26 5.19 6.82
C PHE A 109 6.64 5.72 7.18
N TYR A 110 7.50 5.98 6.18
CA TYR A 110 8.81 6.59 6.38
C TYR A 110 8.69 7.96 7.08
N VAL A 111 7.77 8.80 6.63
CA VAL A 111 7.50 10.11 7.26
C VAL A 111 7.01 9.94 8.69
N ILE A 112 6.08 9.02 8.95
CA ILE A 112 5.57 8.74 10.31
C ILE A 112 6.71 8.33 11.24
N ILE A 113 7.59 7.40 10.82
CA ILE A 113 8.74 6.98 11.62
C ILE A 113 9.66 8.17 11.93
N ASN A 114 9.99 8.99 10.93
CA ASN A 114 10.88 10.13 11.17
C ASN A 114 10.26 11.14 12.14
N VAL A 115 8.95 11.40 12.05
CA VAL A 115 8.25 12.26 13.01
C VAL A 115 8.29 11.67 14.41
N VAL A 116 8.02 10.37 14.56
CA VAL A 116 8.03 9.68 15.86
C VAL A 116 9.43 9.59 16.47
N LEU A 117 10.49 9.47 15.66
CA LEU A 117 11.87 9.41 16.14
C LEU A 117 12.44 10.78 16.54
N VAL A 118 11.89 11.87 15.99
CA VAL A 118 12.32 13.24 16.29
C VAL A 118 11.57 13.83 17.49
N LEU A 119 10.38 13.30 17.80
CA LEU A 119 9.60 13.61 19.01
C LEU A 119 10.16 12.89 20.25
#